data_AF-A0A920QE29-F1
#
_entry.id   AF-A0A920QE29-F1
#
_cell.length_a   1.000
_cell.length_b   1.000
_cell.length_c   1.000
_cell.angle_alpha   90.00
_cell.angle_beta   90.00
_cell.angle_gamma   90.00
#
_symmetry.space_group_name_H-M   'P 1'
#
loop_
_entity.id
_entity.type
_entity.pdbx_description
1 polymer ?
#
loop_
_entity_poly.entity_id
_entity_poly.type
_entity_poly.pdbx_seq_one_letter_code
_entity_poly.pdbx_strand_id
1 'polypeptide(L)'
;MKDLEPFKEDILVARNIWTPRGNGHGAGTATWLTGGSYSGSRVSAGGASVDQIIARQVGKDTMLPSLDMSMKGEGYFSNSLPRNTISWVGEKLPATRDTNPRTIYDRMFRKASDGVTDKGVIDLVNGQAKSLKRRVGRIDQQKIDEYLESLRAVERRMEFAEKQADKSALSK
;
A
#
# COMPACT_ATOMS: atom_id res chain seq x y z
N MET A 1 1.11 -4.91 32.61
CA MET A 1 2.16 -5.61 31.84
C MET A 1 2.33 -7.08 32.20
N LYS A 2 1.74 -7.60 33.30
CA LYS A 2 1.87 -9.01 33.73
C LYS A 2 1.54 -10.04 32.64
N ASP A 3 0.56 -9.75 31.78
CA ASP A 3 0.14 -10.65 30.68
C ASP A 3 1.08 -10.62 29.46
N LEU A 4 1.92 -9.59 29.32
CA LEU A 4 2.89 -9.45 28.23
C LEU A 4 4.29 -9.95 28.60
N GLU A 5 4.51 -10.32 29.87
CA GLU A 5 5.81 -10.77 30.36
C GLU A 5 6.40 -11.96 29.56
N PRO A 6 5.59 -12.94 29.09
CA PRO A 6 6.11 -14.03 28.27
C PRO A 6 6.67 -13.59 26.91
N PHE A 7 6.27 -12.43 26.38
CA PHE A 7 6.63 -11.95 25.04
C PHE A 7 7.67 -10.83 25.08
N LYS A 8 8.30 -10.59 26.24
CA LYS A 8 9.20 -9.46 26.44
C LYS A 8 10.39 -9.46 25.47
N GLU A 9 10.90 -10.64 25.13
CA GLU A 9 12.01 -10.81 24.18
C GLU A 9 11.56 -10.64 22.72
N ASP A 10 10.25 -10.70 22.44
CA ASP A 10 9.67 -10.54 21.11
C ASP A 10 9.20 -9.09 20.84
N ILE A 11 9.19 -8.23 21.87
CA ILE A 11 8.67 -6.86 21.78
C ILE A 11 9.82 -5.85 21.76
N LEU A 12 9.96 -5.16 20.62
CA LEU A 12 10.84 -4.00 20.52
C LEU A 12 10.10 -2.73 20.96
N VAL A 13 10.51 -2.13 22.08
CA VAL A 13 10.03 -0.79 22.50
C VAL A 13 11.04 0.28 22.09
N ALA A 14 10.77 0.94 20.96
CA ALA A 14 11.58 2.06 20.53
C ALA A 14 11.29 3.31 21.38
N ARG A 15 12.35 3.96 21.87
CA ARG A 15 12.30 5.18 22.69
C ARG A 15 13.09 6.31 22.03
N ASN A 16 12.80 7.55 22.42
CA ASN A 16 13.48 8.75 21.90
C ASN A 16 13.39 8.91 20.37
N ILE A 17 12.29 8.44 19.78
CA ILE A 17 12.00 8.71 18.36
C ILE A 17 11.53 10.15 18.24
N TRP A 18 12.23 10.93 17.41
CA TRP A 18 11.85 12.29 17.05
C TRP A 18 12.21 12.53 15.59
N THR A 19 11.62 13.56 14.98
CA THR A 19 11.82 13.88 13.56
C THR A 19 12.77 15.09 13.41
N PRO A 20 14.07 14.87 13.13
CA PRO A 20 15.09 15.92 13.21
C PRO A 20 14.96 17.03 12.17
N ARG A 21 14.27 16.77 11.06
CA ARG A 21 14.05 17.74 9.98
C ARG A 21 12.80 18.62 10.19
N GLY A 22 12.19 18.53 11.38
CA GLY A 22 11.03 19.32 11.78
C GLY A 22 9.71 18.79 11.21
N ASN A 23 8.65 18.89 12.03
CA ASN A 23 7.27 18.64 11.62
C ASN A 23 6.31 19.55 12.39
N GLY A 24 5.51 20.32 11.66
CA GLY A 24 4.27 20.84 12.20
C GLY A 24 3.25 19.71 12.36
N HIS A 25 2.19 19.95 13.12
CA HIS A 25 1.08 19.01 13.33
C HIS A 25 0.60 18.33 12.03
N GLY A 26 0.55 19.08 10.93
CA GLY A 26 0.09 18.59 9.63
C GLY A 26 1.03 17.62 8.88
N ALA A 27 2.24 17.39 9.37
CA ALA A 27 3.25 16.54 8.74
C ALA A 27 3.53 15.24 9.52
N GLY A 28 2.93 15.08 10.70
CA GLY A 28 3.20 13.95 11.60
C GLY A 28 2.93 12.58 10.98
N THR A 29 1.81 12.45 10.24
CA THR A 29 1.46 11.17 9.60
C THR A 29 2.43 10.82 8.47
N ALA A 30 2.73 11.77 7.58
CA ALA A 30 3.60 11.53 6.43
C ALA A 30 5.05 11.19 6.79
N THR A 31 5.54 11.68 7.94
CA THR A 31 6.95 11.52 8.34
C THR A 31 7.18 10.37 9.30
N TRP A 32 6.11 9.77 9.85
CA TRP A 32 6.17 8.69 10.83
C TRP A 32 7.04 7.51 10.35
N LEU A 33 6.83 7.06 9.11
CA LEU A 33 7.54 5.91 8.55
C LEU A 33 8.58 6.28 7.47
N THR A 34 8.69 7.55 7.08
CA THR A 34 9.69 8.00 6.09
C THR A 34 10.92 8.64 6.72
N GLY A 35 10.82 9.14 7.97
CA GLY A 35 11.91 9.87 8.64
C GLY A 35 12.29 11.19 7.96
N GLY A 36 11.53 11.61 6.94
CA GLY A 36 11.78 12.80 6.14
C GLY A 36 11.12 14.06 6.68
N SER A 37 10.93 15.03 5.79
CA SER A 37 10.05 16.19 6.00
C SER A 37 8.89 16.11 5.01
N TYR A 38 7.76 16.72 5.34
CA TYR A 38 6.59 16.75 4.45
C TYR A 38 6.43 18.12 3.79
N SER A 39 6.41 18.15 2.46
CA SER A 39 6.06 19.32 1.67
C SER A 39 4.60 19.23 1.23
N GLY A 40 3.72 20.02 1.86
CA GLY A 40 2.30 20.07 1.50
C GLY A 40 2.03 20.58 0.08
N SER A 41 2.82 21.54 -0.41
CA SER A 41 2.68 22.08 -1.78
C SER A 41 3.11 21.09 -2.86
N ARG A 42 4.07 20.21 -2.55
CA ARG A 42 4.57 19.19 -3.47
C ARG A 42 3.96 17.81 -3.25
N VAL A 43 3.15 17.65 -2.19
CA VAL A 43 2.65 16.38 -1.67
C VAL A 43 3.79 15.35 -1.62
N SER A 44 4.86 15.70 -0.92
CA SER A 44 6.10 14.91 -0.88
C SER A 44 6.48 14.59 0.56
N ALA A 45 6.73 13.32 0.85
CA ALA A 45 7.21 12.83 2.13
C ALA A 45 8.72 12.49 2.13
N GLY A 46 9.44 12.86 1.06
CA GLY A 46 10.89 12.69 0.97
C GLY A 46 11.38 11.28 0.62
N GLY A 47 10.49 10.30 0.48
CA GLY A 47 10.85 8.95 0.04
C GLY A 47 9.74 7.92 0.25
N ALA A 48 10.05 6.66 -0.04
CA ALA A 48 9.22 5.54 0.36
C ALA A 48 9.33 5.32 1.88
N SER A 49 8.23 4.89 2.50
CA SER A 49 8.20 4.57 3.92
C SER A 49 8.81 3.21 4.21
N VAL A 50 9.27 2.99 5.45
CA VAL A 50 9.99 1.78 5.86
C VAL A 50 9.15 0.51 5.67
N ASP A 51 7.85 0.57 5.93
CA ASP A 51 6.90 -0.53 5.72
C ASP A 51 6.82 -0.93 4.25
N GLN A 52 6.81 0.05 3.33
CA GLN A 52 6.77 -0.22 1.89
C GLN A 52 8.11 -0.75 1.36
N ILE A 53 9.23 -0.31 1.94
CA ILE A 53 10.55 -0.87 1.65
C ILE A 53 10.61 -2.34 2.09
N ILE A 54 10.12 -2.64 3.29
CA ILE A 54 10.03 -4.01 3.81
C ILE A 54 9.11 -4.85 2.93
N ALA A 55 7.91 -4.37 2.63
CA ALA A 55 6.92 -5.06 1.79
C ALA A 55 7.47 -5.47 0.41
N ARG A 56 8.32 -4.63 -0.20
CA ARG A 56 9.00 -4.98 -1.47
C ARG A 56 9.94 -6.17 -1.36
N GLN A 57 10.54 -6.36 -0.19
CA GLN A 57 11.52 -7.41 0.05
C GLN A 57 10.84 -8.71 0.51
N VAL A 58 9.94 -8.63 1.50
CA VAL A 58 9.35 -9.81 2.17
C VAL A 58 7.95 -10.16 1.67
N GLY A 59 7.24 -9.21 1.05
CA GLY A 59 5.83 -9.40 0.65
C GLY A 59 5.63 -10.33 -0.55
N LYS A 60 6.71 -10.87 -1.13
CA LYS A 60 6.67 -11.81 -2.27
C LYS A 60 6.05 -13.16 -1.91
N ASP A 61 6.13 -13.54 -0.64
CA ASP A 61 5.63 -14.83 -0.14
C ASP A 61 4.23 -14.73 0.46
N THR A 62 3.57 -13.57 0.30
CA THR A 62 2.27 -13.27 0.90
C THR A 62 1.26 -12.85 -0.16
N MET A 63 -0.02 -13.22 0.04
CA MET A 63 -1.14 -12.75 -0.79
C MET A 63 -1.26 -11.21 -0.83
N LEU A 64 -0.97 -10.56 0.31
CA LEU A 64 -1.00 -9.11 0.47
C LEU A 64 0.39 -8.64 0.88
N PRO A 65 1.20 -8.07 -0.03
CA PRO A 65 2.56 -7.62 0.29
C PRO A 65 2.62 -6.58 1.41
N SER A 66 1.57 -5.75 1.50
CA SER A 66 1.30 -4.84 2.60
C SER A 66 -0.21 -4.79 2.85
N LEU A 67 -0.59 -4.52 4.10
CA LEU A 67 -1.96 -4.22 4.50
C LEU A 67 -2.01 -2.83 5.12
N ASP A 68 -2.23 -1.83 4.27
CA ASP A 68 -2.27 -0.42 4.65
C ASP A 68 -3.68 -0.04 5.13
N MET A 69 -3.80 0.26 6.42
CA MET A 69 -5.08 0.54 7.08
C MET A 69 -5.07 1.91 7.75
N SER A 70 -6.26 2.51 7.86
CA SER A 70 -6.44 3.75 8.59
C SER A 70 -7.86 3.85 9.13
N MET A 71 -8.05 4.77 10.07
CA MET A 71 -9.38 5.24 10.41
C MET A 71 -9.95 6.13 9.30
N LYS A 72 -11.28 6.24 9.24
CA LYS A 72 -11.93 7.24 8.39
C LYS A 72 -11.45 8.62 8.85
N GLY A 73 -10.99 9.44 7.90
CA GLY A 73 -10.57 10.80 8.22
C GLY A 73 -11.77 11.62 8.69
N GLU A 74 -11.55 12.50 9.66
CA GLU A 74 -12.56 13.39 10.21
C GLU A 74 -12.16 14.86 10.06
N GLY A 75 -13.13 15.75 10.21
CA GLY A 75 -12.92 17.20 10.14
C GLY A 75 -12.43 17.71 8.78
N TYR A 76 -11.68 18.81 8.83
CA TYR A 76 -11.26 19.56 7.64
C TYR A 76 -10.38 18.75 6.66
N PHE A 77 -9.66 17.74 7.17
CA PHE A 77 -8.77 16.90 6.37
C PHE A 77 -9.34 15.52 6.06
N SER A 78 -10.63 15.27 6.31
CA SER A 78 -11.28 13.96 6.14
C SER A 78 -10.99 13.27 4.79
N ASN A 79 -10.97 14.04 3.70
CA ASN A 79 -10.72 13.54 2.34
C ASN A 79 -9.24 13.63 1.90
N SER A 80 -8.33 14.10 2.75
CA SER A 80 -6.93 14.27 2.40
C SER A 80 -6.16 12.96 2.56
N LEU A 81 -5.92 12.24 1.47
CA LEU A 81 -5.11 11.01 1.52
C LEU A 81 -3.72 11.23 2.14
N PRO A 82 -2.93 12.26 1.73
CA PRO A 82 -1.59 12.49 2.27
C PRO A 82 -1.55 12.81 3.77
N ARG A 83 -2.66 13.31 4.34
CA ARG A 83 -2.74 13.65 5.77
C ARG A 83 -3.28 12.51 6.63
N ASN A 84 -3.94 11.53 6.02
CA ASN A 84 -4.54 10.39 6.71
C ASN A 84 -3.81 9.07 6.40
N THR A 85 -2.57 9.13 5.94
CA THR A 85 -1.76 7.93 5.67
C THR A 85 -0.39 8.06 6.32
N ILE A 86 0.12 6.95 6.85
CA ILE A 86 1.48 6.83 7.37
C ILE A 86 2.42 6.14 6.38
N SER A 87 1.85 5.46 5.39
CA SER A 87 2.57 4.65 4.39
C SER A 87 2.71 5.41 3.07
N TRP A 88 3.90 5.36 2.48
CA TRP A 88 4.27 6.05 1.25
C TRP A 88 5.03 5.09 0.33
N VAL A 89 4.46 4.81 -0.85
CA VAL A 89 5.08 3.93 -1.85
C VAL A 89 6.32 4.61 -2.46
N GLY A 90 6.32 5.93 -2.53
CA GLY A 90 7.46 6.71 -3.02
C GLY A 90 7.35 8.17 -2.59
N GLU A 91 8.31 8.99 -3.01
CA GLU A 91 8.45 10.36 -2.53
C GLU A 91 7.15 11.18 -2.59
N LYS A 92 6.38 11.03 -3.67
CA LYS A 92 5.13 11.76 -3.94
C LYS A 92 3.90 10.87 -4.05
N LEU A 93 4.01 9.62 -3.60
CA LEU A 93 2.99 8.61 -3.78
C LEU A 93 2.57 8.04 -2.41
N PRO A 94 1.56 8.65 -1.76
CA PRO A 94 0.97 8.06 -0.57
C PRO A 94 0.38 6.69 -0.91
N ALA A 95 0.55 5.72 0.00
CA ALA A 95 -0.09 4.42 -0.17
C ALA A 95 -1.62 4.57 -0.06
N THR A 96 -2.33 3.75 -0.81
CA THR A 96 -3.77 3.60 -0.63
C THR A 96 -4.03 2.91 0.72
N ARG A 97 -5.13 3.25 1.36
CA ARG A 97 -5.49 2.76 2.70
C ARG A 97 -6.92 2.28 2.71
N ASP A 98 -7.18 1.16 3.36
CA ASP A 98 -8.54 0.73 3.63
C ASP A 98 -9.00 1.25 5.01
N THR A 99 -10.22 1.76 5.06
CA THR A 99 -10.87 2.18 6.32
C THR A 99 -12.07 1.33 6.69
N ASN A 100 -12.47 0.40 5.82
CA ASN A 100 -13.60 -0.48 6.04
C ASN A 100 -13.10 -1.85 6.52
N PRO A 101 -13.37 -2.24 7.77
CA PRO A 101 -12.96 -3.54 8.31
C PRO A 101 -13.46 -4.73 7.49
N ARG A 102 -14.66 -4.64 6.90
CA ARG A 102 -15.19 -5.70 6.03
C ARG A 102 -14.33 -5.88 4.78
N THR A 103 -13.92 -4.78 4.15
CA THR A 103 -13.04 -4.84 2.98
C THR A 103 -11.68 -5.45 3.32
N ILE A 104 -11.14 -5.12 4.49
CA ILE A 104 -9.87 -5.69 4.99
C ILE A 104 -10.02 -7.20 5.22
N TYR A 105 -11.08 -7.60 5.92
CA TYR A 105 -11.38 -9.02 6.18
C TYR A 105 -11.53 -9.80 4.87
N ASP A 106 -12.31 -9.27 3.93
CA ASP A 106 -12.53 -9.92 2.64
C ASP A 106 -11.21 -10.05 1.86
N ARG A 107 -10.33 -9.05 1.91
CA ARG A 107 -8.98 -9.14 1.29
C ARG A 107 -8.09 -10.20 1.93
N MET A 108 -8.18 -10.38 3.24
CA MET A 108 -7.33 -11.33 3.98
C MET A 108 -7.83 -12.78 3.88
N PHE A 109 -9.14 -13.00 3.85
CA PHE A 109 -9.73 -14.31 4.10
C PHE A 109 -10.64 -14.82 2.98
N ARG A 110 -11.09 -13.97 2.05
CA ARG A 110 -11.98 -14.43 0.97
C ARG A 110 -11.20 -15.23 -0.06
N LYS A 111 -11.73 -16.40 -0.43
CA LYS A 111 -11.12 -17.26 -1.46
C LYS A 111 -11.16 -16.57 -2.82
N ALA A 112 -10.07 -16.71 -3.57
CA ALA A 112 -9.90 -16.12 -4.90
C ALA A 112 -10.97 -16.57 -5.92
N SER A 113 -11.67 -17.68 -5.68
CA SER A 113 -12.73 -18.22 -6.55
C SER A 113 -13.90 -17.26 -6.78
N ASP A 114 -14.16 -16.34 -5.86
CA ASP A 114 -15.40 -15.55 -5.88
C ASP A 114 -15.23 -14.20 -6.58
N GLY A 115 -14.03 -13.89 -7.10
CA GLY A 115 -13.71 -12.58 -7.65
C GLY A 115 -12.50 -12.59 -8.59
N VAL A 116 -12.37 -13.63 -9.42
CA VAL A 116 -11.39 -13.63 -10.50
C VAL A 116 -11.85 -12.59 -11.51
N THR A 117 -11.26 -11.40 -11.46
CA THR A 117 -11.32 -10.45 -12.58
C THR A 117 -10.70 -11.17 -13.77
N ASP A 118 -11.47 -11.45 -14.82
CA ASP A 118 -10.98 -12.19 -15.99
C ASP A 118 -9.63 -11.62 -16.46
N LYS A 119 -8.60 -12.47 -16.57
CA LYS A 119 -7.27 -12.09 -17.10
C LYS A 119 -7.40 -11.33 -18.42
N GLY A 120 -8.37 -11.72 -19.26
CA GLY A 120 -8.67 -11.05 -20.52
C GLY A 120 -9.11 -9.58 -20.39
N VAL A 121 -9.80 -9.21 -19.31
CA VAL A 121 -10.17 -7.80 -19.04
C VAL A 121 -8.94 -6.99 -18.66
N ILE A 122 -8.04 -7.56 -17.85
CA ILE A 122 -6.80 -6.89 -17.44
C ILE A 122 -5.89 -6.67 -18.67
N ASP A 123 -5.73 -7.69 -19.51
CA ASP A 123 -4.95 -7.59 -20.76
C ASP A 123 -5.52 -6.51 -21.71
N LEU A 124 -6.85 -6.45 -21.84
CA LEU A 124 -7.53 -5.45 -22.66
C LEU A 124 -7.28 -4.03 -22.12
N VAL A 125 -7.46 -3.83 -20.82
CA VAL A 125 -7.25 -2.53 -20.17
C VAL A 125 -5.78 -2.10 -20.26
N ASN A 126 -4.84 -3.04 -20.10
CA ASN A 126 -3.40 -2.78 -20.23
C ASN A 126 -3.03 -2.35 -21.67
N GLY A 127 -3.60 -3.02 -22.68
CA GLY A 127 -3.46 -2.63 -24.09
C GLY A 127 -3.99 -1.22 -24.38
N GLN A 128 -5.18 -0.90 -23.86
CA GLN A 128 -5.79 0.43 -23.99
C GLN A 128 -4.98 1.51 -23.27
N ALA A 129 -4.50 1.23 -22.05
CA ALA A 129 -3.67 2.15 -21.26
C ALA A 129 -2.33 2.47 -21.97
N LYS A 130 -1.66 1.47 -22.55
CA LYS A 130 -0.45 1.69 -23.37
C LYS A 130 -0.72 2.52 -24.62
N SER A 131 -1.86 2.30 -25.28
CA SER A 131 -2.28 3.11 -26.43
C SER A 131 -2.54 4.56 -26.03
N LEU A 132 -3.26 4.77 -24.92
CA LEU A 132 -3.56 6.10 -24.38
C LEU A 132 -2.30 6.84 -23.96
N LYS A 133 -1.33 6.15 -23.32
CA LYS A 133 -0.04 6.73 -22.91
C LYS A 133 0.71 7.40 -24.06
N ARG A 134 0.64 6.82 -25.27
CA ARG A 134 1.27 7.39 -26.49
C ARG A 134 0.60 8.66 -27.00
N ARG A 135 -0.64 8.94 -26.58
CA ARG A 135 -1.48 10.04 -27.06
C ARG A 135 -1.60 11.20 -26.08
N VAL A 136 -1.18 11.02 -24.82
CA VAL A 136 -1.33 12.02 -23.76
C VAL A 136 -0.02 12.72 -23.41
N GLY A 137 -0.12 13.89 -22.75
CA GLY A 137 1.02 14.66 -22.30
C GLY A 137 1.78 14.02 -21.14
N ARG A 138 3.00 14.50 -20.86
CA ARG A 138 3.92 13.93 -19.86
C ARG A 138 3.33 13.79 -18.45
N ILE A 139 2.46 14.72 -18.03
CA ILE A 139 1.82 14.68 -16.71
C ILE A 139 0.82 13.52 -16.64
N ASP A 140 -0.01 13.36 -17.67
CA ASP A 140 -1.01 12.29 -17.73
C ASP A 140 -0.34 10.92 -17.89
N GLN A 141 0.80 10.85 -18.59
CA GLN A 141 1.60 9.62 -18.66
C GLN A 141 2.02 9.13 -17.27
N GLN A 142 2.39 10.03 -16.35
CA GLN A 142 2.74 9.65 -14.98
C GLN A 142 1.52 9.06 -14.23
N LYS A 143 0.33 9.60 -14.45
CA LYS A 143 -0.91 9.06 -13.86
C LYS A 143 -1.29 7.70 -14.43
N ILE A 144 -1.09 7.51 -15.73
CA ILE A 144 -1.26 6.19 -16.37
C ILE A 144 -0.26 5.19 -15.80
N ASP A 145 0.98 5.60 -15.54
CA ASP A 145 1.98 4.72 -14.93
C ASP A 145 1.62 4.32 -13.49
N GLU A 146 1.10 5.26 -12.69
CA GLU A 146 0.53 4.94 -11.37
C GLU A 146 -0.62 3.93 -11.47
N TYR A 147 -1.53 4.12 -12.43
CA TYR A 147 -2.64 3.20 -12.67
C TYR A 147 -2.17 1.80 -13.11
N LEU A 148 -1.21 1.72 -14.06
CA LEU A 148 -0.65 0.46 -14.53
C LEU A 148 0.09 -0.30 -13.43
N GLU A 149 0.77 0.39 -12.51
CA GLU A 149 1.40 -0.26 -11.36
C GLU A 149 0.34 -0.84 -10.40
N SER A 150 -0.81 -0.19 -10.25
CA SER A 150 -1.93 -0.74 -9.48
C SER A 150 -2.50 -2.02 -10.12
N LEU A 151 -2.59 -2.08 -11.46
CA LEU A 151 -3.04 -3.28 -12.18
C LEU A 151 -2.06 -4.45 -12.01
N ARG A 152 -0.75 -4.19 -12.09
CA ARG A 152 0.27 -5.22 -11.83
C ARG A 152 0.19 -5.80 -10.43
N ALA A 153 -0.20 -5.00 -9.44
CA ALA A 153 -0.43 -5.50 -8.10
C ALA A 153 -1.63 -6.48 -8.05
N VAL A 154 -2.66 -6.27 -8.86
CA VAL A 154 -3.79 -7.20 -9.00
C VAL A 154 -3.37 -8.48 -9.74
N GLU A 155 -2.63 -8.36 -10.85
CA GLU A 155 -2.10 -9.52 -11.59
C GLU A 155 -1.25 -10.42 -10.70
N ARG A 156 -0.31 -9.84 -9.93
CA ARG A 156 0.53 -10.58 -8.97
C ARG A 156 -0.29 -11.35 -7.93
N ARG A 157 -1.41 -10.77 -7.48
CA ARG A 157 -2.32 -11.44 -6.53
C ARG A 157 -3.03 -12.62 -7.19
N MET A 158 -3.45 -12.48 -8.44
CA MET A 158 -4.07 -13.57 -9.19
C MET A 158 -3.08 -14.72 -9.41
N GLU A 159 -1.86 -14.41 -9.86
CA GLU A 159 -0.81 -15.43 -10.05
C GLU A 159 -0.47 -16.17 -8.76
N PHE A 160 -0.40 -15.46 -7.62
CA PHE A 160 -0.16 -16.09 -6.33
C PHE A 160 -1.32 -17.01 -5.94
N ALA A 161 -2.56 -16.56 -6.12
CA ALA A 161 -3.75 -17.35 -5.82
C ALA A 161 -3.83 -18.64 -6.66
N GLU A 162 -3.51 -18.56 -7.96
CA GLU A 162 -3.43 -19.72 -8.84
C GLU A 162 -2.36 -20.71 -8.37
N LYS A 163 -1.14 -20.24 -8.08
CA LYS A 163 -0.05 -21.09 -7.55
C LYS A 163 -0.42 -21.74 -6.21
N GLN A 164 -1.16 -21.06 -5.36
CA GLN A 164 -1.63 -21.62 -4.08
C GLN A 164 -2.70 -22.69 -4.29
N ALA A 165 -3.63 -22.46 -5.23
CA ALA A 165 -4.63 -23.45 -5.61
C ALA A 165 -3.99 -24.72 -6.17
N ASP A 166 -3.02 -24.59 -7.08
CA ASP A 166 -2.29 -25.72 -7.67
C ASP A 166 -1.53 -26.53 -6.60
N LYS A 167 -0.82 -25.86 -5.67
CA LYS A 167 -0.16 -26.53 -4.54
C LYS A 167 -1.14 -27.29 -3.64
N SER A 168 -2.33 -26.73 -3.41
CA SER A 168 -3.37 -27.39 -2.60
C SER A 168 -4.02 -28.57 -3.30
N ALA A 169 -4.07 -28.57 -4.63
CA ALA A 169 -4.56 -29.67 -5.45
C ALA A 169 -3.55 -30.82 -5.58
N LEU A 170 -2.25 -30.50 -5.62
CA LEU A 170 -1.14 -31.47 -5.66
C LEU A 170 -0.86 -32.16 -4.31
N SER A 171 -1.37 -31.61 -3.20
CA SER A 171 -1.22 -32.17 -1.84
C SER A 171 -2.35 -33.13 -1.45
N LYS A 172 -3.30 -33.41 -2.35
CA LYS A 172 -4.37 -34.39 -2.20
C LYS A 172 -4.10 -35.60 -3.07
#